data_AF-A0A015JQT9-F1
#
_entry.id   AF-A0A015JQT9-F1
#
_cell.length_a   1.000
_cell.length_b   1.000
_cell.length_c   1.000
_cell.angle_alpha   90.00
_cell.angle_beta   90.00
_cell.angle_gamma   90.00
#
_symmetry.space_group_name_H-M   'P 1'
#
loop_
_entity.id
_entity.type
_entity.pdbx_description
1 polymer ?
#
loop_
_entity_poly.entity_id
_entity_poly.type
_entity_poly.pdbx_seq_one_letter_code
_entity_poly.pdbx_strand_id
1 'polypeptide(L)'
;MSGTGKRKTAIMAGQDNNYETASDDLYSFHRKVARENGIQLSGWSMLGNYMYKKRIDPLCPHTFYLSKKYFQPVKDLTTITDRFPISALRRDRTVILTWDIETQSQELGEFAEVLNLKQNVFMIYMTLHWKDDPKPLKQICLVDIETEPDPRWTTIVCGNQENLLKAFTLCWRAFALTSKLGLTIQTMIGVSLWKEPIISTFSNGYGSG
;
A
#
# COMPACT_ATOMS: atom_id res chain seq x y z
N MET A 1 -5.34 -6.73 17.58
CA MET A 1 -5.17 -8.19 17.77
C MET A 1 -5.38 -8.91 16.43
N SER A 2 -4.32 -9.30 15.72
CA SER A 2 -4.40 -10.04 14.45
C SER A 2 -4.65 -11.53 14.71
N GLY A 3 -5.89 -11.98 14.53
CA GLY A 3 -6.33 -13.38 14.76
C GLY A 3 -5.90 -14.39 13.70
N THR A 4 -5.11 -13.98 12.70
CA THR A 4 -4.75 -14.82 11.53
C THR A 4 -3.89 -16.02 11.92
N GLY A 5 -2.93 -15.86 12.84
CA GLY A 5 -2.10 -16.97 13.32
C GLY A 5 -2.91 -18.03 14.09
N LYS A 6 -3.79 -17.58 14.98
CA LYS A 6 -4.62 -18.47 15.82
C LYS A 6 -5.61 -19.30 14.99
N ARG A 7 -6.20 -18.72 13.93
CA ARG A 7 -7.10 -19.43 13.03
C ARG A 7 -6.38 -20.56 12.28
N LYS A 8 -5.19 -20.29 11.74
CA LYS A 8 -4.41 -21.30 11.01
C LYS A 8 -4.08 -22.49 11.92
N THR A 9 -3.59 -22.21 13.13
CA THR A 9 -3.29 -23.25 14.12
C THR A 9 -4.52 -24.06 14.52
N ALA A 10 -5.68 -23.43 14.69
CA ALA A 10 -6.92 -24.13 15.03
C ALA A 10 -7.42 -25.04 13.90
N ILE A 11 -7.31 -24.60 12.64
CA ILE A 11 -7.68 -25.43 11.48
C ILE A 11 -6.74 -26.65 11.38
N MET A 12 -5.44 -26.43 11.50
CA MET A 12 -4.45 -27.52 11.46
C MET A 12 -4.68 -28.53 12.59
N ALA A 13 -4.93 -28.06 13.81
CA ALA A 13 -5.23 -28.95 14.93
C ALA A 13 -6.49 -29.81 14.70
N GLY A 14 -7.52 -29.27 14.02
CA GLY A 14 -8.70 -30.05 13.64
C GLY A 14 -8.36 -31.13 12.60
N GLN A 15 -7.61 -30.75 11.56
CA GLN A 15 -7.19 -31.66 10.49
C GLN A 15 -6.27 -32.79 11.01
N ASP A 16 -5.34 -32.47 11.91
CA ASP A 16 -4.44 -33.43 12.56
C ASP A 16 -5.20 -34.47 13.42
N ASN A 17 -6.42 -34.14 13.84
CA ASN A 17 -7.32 -35.03 14.58
C ASN A 17 -8.40 -35.68 13.70
N ASN A 18 -8.21 -35.71 12.37
CA ASN A 18 -9.13 -36.29 11.39
C ASN A 18 -10.52 -35.65 11.35
N TYR A 19 -10.67 -34.39 11.78
CA TYR A 19 -11.90 -33.65 11.58
C TYR A 19 -11.91 -32.99 10.20
N GLU A 20 -12.99 -33.21 9.45
CA GLU A 20 -13.25 -32.44 8.23
C GLU A 20 -13.76 -31.04 8.59
N THR A 21 -13.13 -30.03 8.01
CA THR A 21 -13.53 -28.64 8.18
C THR A 21 -14.10 -28.11 6.86
N ALA A 22 -15.24 -27.44 6.92
CA ALA A 22 -15.97 -27.00 5.72
C ALA A 22 -15.36 -25.75 5.06
N SER A 23 -14.23 -25.22 5.57
CA SER A 23 -13.92 -23.80 5.46
C SER A 23 -12.41 -23.50 5.64
N ASP A 24 -11.58 -24.17 4.84
CA ASP A 24 -10.18 -24.49 5.18
C ASP A 24 -9.14 -23.63 4.47
N ASP A 25 -9.50 -22.40 4.10
CA ASP A 25 -8.52 -21.48 3.50
C ASP A 25 -7.48 -21.08 4.55
N LEU A 26 -6.28 -21.65 4.48
CA LEU A 26 -5.16 -21.37 5.37
C LEU A 26 -4.43 -20.05 5.05
N TYR A 27 -4.72 -19.43 3.91
CA TYR A 27 -3.92 -18.35 3.34
C TYR A 27 -4.53 -16.97 3.59
N SER A 28 -5.79 -16.73 3.21
CA SER A 28 -6.39 -15.40 3.34
C SER A 28 -7.84 -15.46 3.80
N PHE A 29 -8.03 -15.20 5.09
CA PHE A 29 -9.36 -15.07 5.69
C PHE A 29 -10.24 -14.07 4.93
N HIS A 30 -9.69 -12.92 4.54
CA HIS A 30 -10.45 -11.88 3.85
C HIS A 30 -10.91 -12.30 2.45
N ARG A 31 -10.05 -12.95 1.66
CA ARG A 31 -10.43 -13.44 0.32
C ARG A 31 -11.52 -14.50 0.41
N LYS A 32 -11.39 -15.39 1.39
CA LYS A 32 -12.40 -16.42 1.64
C LYS A 32 -13.74 -15.80 2.04
N VAL A 33 -13.75 -14.94 3.07
CA VAL A 33 -14.97 -14.24 3.50
C VAL A 33 -15.59 -13.51 2.33
N ALA A 34 -14.78 -12.81 1.52
CA ALA A 34 -15.29 -12.11 0.36
C ALA A 34 -15.96 -13.05 -0.65
N ARG A 35 -15.29 -14.15 -1.02
CA ARG A 35 -15.81 -15.17 -1.94
C ARG A 35 -17.11 -15.80 -1.45
N GLU A 36 -17.13 -16.30 -0.21
CA GLU A 36 -18.32 -16.94 0.39
C GLU A 36 -19.48 -15.97 0.53
N ASN A 37 -19.17 -14.68 0.63
CA ASN A 37 -20.18 -13.64 0.77
C ASN A 37 -20.52 -12.95 -0.56
N GLY A 38 -19.93 -13.31 -1.69
CA GLY A 38 -20.14 -12.62 -2.95
C GLY A 38 -19.72 -11.14 -2.92
N ILE A 39 -18.80 -10.78 -2.00
CA ILE A 39 -18.23 -9.45 -1.90
C ILE A 39 -17.08 -9.39 -2.91
N GLN A 40 -17.17 -8.49 -3.88
CA GLN A 40 -16.08 -8.26 -4.80
C GLN A 40 -14.87 -7.65 -4.10
N LEU A 41 -13.67 -8.11 -4.44
CA LEU A 41 -12.42 -7.57 -3.91
C LEU A 41 -11.96 -6.30 -4.66
N SER A 42 -12.46 -6.11 -5.88
CA SER A 42 -12.17 -4.97 -6.74
C SER A 42 -13.42 -4.62 -7.56
N GLY A 43 -13.66 -3.33 -7.77
CA GLY A 43 -14.82 -2.82 -8.50
C GLY A 43 -15.63 -1.82 -7.69
N TRP A 44 -16.66 -1.27 -8.30
CA TRP A 44 -17.53 -0.27 -7.67
C TRP A 44 -18.65 -0.95 -6.88
N SER A 45 -18.84 -0.56 -5.62
CA SER A 45 -19.93 -1.04 -4.77
C SER A 45 -20.74 0.12 -4.22
N MET A 46 -22.06 -0.06 -4.11
CA MET A 46 -22.93 0.86 -3.39
C MET A 46 -23.05 0.45 -1.93
N LEU A 47 -22.98 1.44 -1.05
CA LEU A 47 -23.22 1.31 0.38
C LEU A 47 -24.62 1.85 0.69
N GLY A 48 -25.47 1.02 1.27
CA GLY A 48 -26.75 1.43 1.85
C GLY A 48 -26.76 1.29 3.37
N ASN A 49 -27.73 1.96 4.02
CA ASN A 49 -28.04 1.83 5.45
C ASN A 49 -26.79 1.65 6.35
N TYR A 50 -25.87 2.60 6.25
CA TYR A 50 -24.59 2.55 6.93
C TYR A 50 -24.54 3.55 8.09
N MET A 51 -23.74 3.21 9.10
CA MET A 51 -23.29 4.16 10.12
C MET A 51 -21.92 4.69 9.71
N TYR A 52 -21.79 6.01 9.63
CA TYR A 52 -20.52 6.66 9.31
C TYR A 52 -19.81 7.10 10.59
N LYS A 53 -18.51 6.82 10.66
CA LYS A 53 -17.61 7.39 11.67
C LYS A 53 -16.39 7.99 10.98
N LYS A 54 -16.14 9.27 11.27
CA LYS A 54 -14.85 9.90 10.98
C LYS A 54 -13.85 9.39 12.00
N ARG A 55 -12.71 8.87 11.55
CA ARG A 55 -11.64 8.43 12.45
C ARG A 55 -10.58 9.50 12.59
N ILE A 56 -9.85 9.40 13.70
CA ILE A 56 -8.61 10.15 13.92
C ILE A 56 -7.45 9.50 13.14
N ASP A 57 -7.54 8.19 12.86
CA ASP A 57 -6.55 7.46 12.04
C ASP A 57 -6.41 8.12 10.67
N PRO A 58 -5.25 8.73 10.39
CA PRO A 58 -5.08 9.54 9.19
C PRO A 58 -4.98 8.64 7.93
N LEU A 59 -4.64 7.35 8.07
CA LEU A 59 -4.63 6.36 6.96
C LEU A 59 -6.02 5.81 6.63
N CYS A 60 -6.96 5.87 7.58
CA CYS A 60 -8.34 5.43 7.40
C CYS A 60 -9.31 6.47 7.98
N PRO A 61 -9.38 7.67 7.37
CA PRO A 61 -10.13 8.80 7.95
C PRO A 61 -11.64 8.57 7.97
N HIS A 62 -12.14 7.63 7.16
CA HIS A 62 -13.56 7.33 7.01
C HIS A 62 -13.81 5.84 7.24
N THR A 63 -14.79 5.52 8.09
CA THR A 63 -15.26 4.15 8.27
C THR A 63 -16.76 4.08 8.19
N PHE A 64 -17.24 3.08 7.47
CA PHE A 64 -18.65 2.78 7.29
C PHE A 64 -18.94 1.41 7.90
N TYR A 65 -19.95 1.35 8.76
CA TYR A 65 -20.45 0.11 9.35
C TYR A 65 -21.81 -0.19 8.73
N LEU A 66 -21.98 -1.38 8.17
CA LEU A 66 -23.21 -1.79 7.51
C LEU A 66 -23.37 -3.30 7.56
N SER A 67 -24.61 -3.77 7.46
CA SER A 67 -24.86 -5.19 7.19
C SER A 67 -24.45 -5.51 5.75
N LYS A 68 -23.89 -6.71 5.54
CA LYS A 68 -23.49 -7.22 4.22
C LYS A 68 -24.57 -7.01 3.15
N LYS A 69 -25.84 -7.21 3.47
CA LYS A 69 -26.95 -7.08 2.51
C LYS A 69 -27.07 -5.68 1.89
N TYR A 70 -26.47 -4.66 2.51
CA TYR A 70 -26.43 -3.29 2.00
C TYR A 70 -25.10 -2.94 1.31
N PHE A 71 -24.17 -3.88 1.18
CA PHE A 71 -22.97 -3.75 0.35
C PHE A 71 -23.21 -4.48 -0.96
N GLN A 72 -23.52 -3.75 -2.04
CA GLN A 72 -23.93 -4.35 -3.31
C GLN A 72 -22.98 -3.94 -4.44
N PRO A 73 -22.43 -4.90 -5.20
CA PRO A 73 -21.59 -4.58 -6.35
C PRO A 73 -22.41 -3.90 -7.46
N VAL A 74 -21.85 -2.87 -8.07
CA VAL A 74 -22.43 -2.21 -9.24
C VAL A 74 -22.03 -3.00 -10.48
N LYS A 75 -22.99 -3.74 -11.05
CA LYS A 75 -22.77 -4.56 -12.24
C LYS A 75 -22.68 -3.74 -13.52
N ASP A 76 -23.45 -2.66 -13.59
CA ASP A 76 -23.51 -1.76 -14.72
C ASP A 76 -23.40 -0.31 -14.23
N LEU A 77 -22.36 0.39 -14.67
CA LEU A 77 -22.12 1.77 -14.27
C LEU A 77 -23.17 2.73 -14.85
N THR A 78 -23.89 2.34 -15.92
CA THR A 78 -24.94 3.19 -16.51
C THR A 78 -26.09 3.43 -15.52
N THR A 79 -26.30 2.52 -14.57
CA THR A 79 -27.39 2.60 -13.59
C THR A 79 -27.17 3.66 -12.50
N ILE A 80 -25.98 4.27 -12.44
CA ILE A 80 -25.63 5.29 -11.44
C ILE A 80 -25.18 6.61 -12.08
N THR A 81 -25.48 6.79 -13.37
CA THR A 81 -25.05 7.97 -14.15
C THR A 81 -25.80 9.24 -13.81
N ASP A 82 -27.00 9.10 -13.25
CA ASP A 82 -27.80 10.16 -12.66
C ASP A 82 -27.11 10.80 -11.44
N ARG A 83 -26.23 10.04 -10.75
CA ARG A 83 -25.55 10.48 -9.53
C ARG A 83 -24.10 10.87 -9.76
N PHE A 84 -23.41 10.16 -10.65
CA PHE A 84 -21.99 10.36 -10.91
C PHE A 84 -21.71 10.31 -12.42
N PRO A 85 -20.86 11.21 -12.95
CA PRO A 85 -20.46 11.12 -14.34
C PRO A 85 -19.68 9.83 -14.59
N ILE A 86 -19.99 9.10 -15.68
CA ILE A 86 -19.29 7.87 -16.07
C ILE A 86 -17.78 8.08 -16.11
N SER A 87 -17.33 9.24 -16.58
CA SER A 87 -15.91 9.59 -16.63
C SER A 87 -15.20 9.51 -15.27
N ALA A 88 -15.90 9.80 -14.17
CA ALA A 88 -15.36 9.67 -12.81
C ALA A 88 -15.31 8.22 -12.31
N LEU A 89 -16.10 7.32 -12.91
CA LEU A 89 -16.19 5.91 -12.54
C LEU A 89 -15.37 4.99 -13.46
N ARG A 90 -14.93 5.48 -14.62
CA ARG A 90 -14.12 4.69 -15.57
C ARG A 90 -12.76 4.29 -15.01
N ARG A 91 -12.21 5.07 -14.07
CA ARG A 91 -10.88 4.86 -13.49
C ARG A 91 -10.96 5.11 -11.99
N ASP A 92 -10.44 4.16 -11.22
CA ASP A 92 -10.07 4.42 -9.83
C ASP A 92 -9.00 5.54 -9.87
N ARG A 93 -9.20 6.58 -9.06
CA ARG A 93 -8.15 7.54 -8.81
C ARG A 93 -7.14 6.85 -7.89
N THR A 94 -6.24 6.05 -8.44
CA THR A 94 -5.19 5.36 -7.68
C THR A 94 -3.93 6.20 -7.75
N VAL A 95 -3.32 6.47 -6.61
CA VAL A 95 -2.00 7.11 -6.54
C VAL A 95 -0.94 6.03 -6.34
N ILE A 96 0.10 6.06 -7.15
CA ILE A 96 1.23 5.14 -7.11
C ILE A 96 2.45 5.91 -6.62
N LEU A 97 3.09 5.39 -5.57
CA LEU A 97 4.40 5.82 -5.11
C LEU A 97 5.43 4.78 -5.56
N THR A 98 6.38 5.21 -6.38
CA THR A 98 7.55 4.41 -6.76
C THR A 98 8.79 5.01 -6.15
N TRP A 99 9.75 4.17 -5.81
CA TRP A 99 11.02 4.61 -5.25
C TRP A 99 12.14 3.66 -5.63
N ASP A 100 13.35 4.21 -5.63
CA ASP A 100 14.59 3.49 -5.93
C ASP A 100 15.69 3.98 -4.99
N ILE A 101 16.66 3.12 -4.68
CA ILE A 101 17.73 3.40 -3.71
C ILE A 101 19.09 3.24 -4.35
N GLU A 102 19.99 4.16 -4.02
CA GLU A 102 21.39 4.06 -4.38
C GLU A 102 22.23 3.80 -3.13
N THR A 103 23.18 2.88 -3.27
CA THR A 103 24.05 2.43 -2.19
C THR A 103 25.50 2.47 -2.62
N GLN A 104 26.39 2.75 -1.68
CA GLN A 104 27.82 2.73 -1.91
C GLN A 104 28.43 1.47 -1.27
N SER A 105 29.05 0.63 -2.09
CA SER A 105 29.91 -0.46 -1.63
C SER A 105 31.36 0.02 -1.48
N GLN A 106 32.18 -0.76 -0.78
CA GLN A 106 33.59 -0.41 -0.55
C GLN A 106 34.47 -0.70 -1.77
N GLU A 107 34.11 -1.72 -2.53
CA GLU A 107 34.87 -2.22 -3.68
C GLU A 107 34.05 -2.03 -4.95
N LEU A 108 34.71 -1.56 -6.00
CA LEU A 108 34.08 -1.34 -7.30
C LEU A 108 33.63 -2.69 -7.88
N GLY A 109 32.33 -2.81 -8.17
CA GLY A 109 31.73 -4.02 -8.74
C GLY A 109 31.12 -4.97 -7.71
N GLU A 110 31.30 -4.70 -6.41
CA GLU A 110 30.64 -5.45 -5.34
C GLU A 110 29.28 -4.84 -4.98
N PHE A 111 28.33 -5.69 -4.62
CA PHE A 111 27.05 -5.25 -4.09
C PHE A 111 27.21 -4.71 -2.67
N ALA A 112 26.44 -3.68 -2.33
CA ALA A 112 26.28 -3.32 -0.93
C ALA A 112 25.58 -4.47 -0.18
N GLU A 113 25.91 -4.64 1.09
CA GLU A 113 25.40 -5.61 2.05
C GLU A 113 24.78 -4.85 3.23
N VAL A 114 23.53 -5.19 3.57
CA VAL A 114 22.76 -4.47 4.61
C VAL A 114 23.43 -4.49 5.99
N LEU A 115 24.19 -5.54 6.30
CA LEU A 115 24.83 -5.71 7.62
C LEU A 115 26.22 -5.07 7.70
N ASN A 116 26.75 -4.56 6.59
CA ASN A 116 28.05 -3.90 6.57
C ASN A 116 27.89 -2.41 6.89
N LEU A 117 28.24 -2.03 8.13
CA LEU A 117 28.14 -0.65 8.61
C LEU A 117 29.04 0.36 7.87
N LYS A 118 29.99 -0.12 7.04
CA LYS A 118 30.85 0.73 6.21
C LYS A 118 30.22 1.08 4.86
N GLN A 119 29.06 0.52 4.56
CA GLN A 119 28.31 0.76 3.34
C GLN A 119 27.03 1.51 3.70
N ASN A 120 26.63 2.44 2.85
CA ASN A 120 25.56 3.36 3.14
C ASN A 120 24.61 3.54 1.95
N VAL A 121 23.34 3.75 2.28
CA VAL A 121 22.36 4.36 1.39
C VAL A 121 22.65 5.85 1.40
N PHE A 122 23.05 6.38 0.25
CA PHE A 122 23.38 7.80 0.11
C PHE A 122 22.30 8.56 -0.66
N MET A 123 21.41 7.86 -1.37
CA MET A 123 20.36 8.50 -2.17
C MET A 123 19.11 7.64 -2.31
N ILE A 124 17.94 8.29 -2.30
CA ILE A 124 16.64 7.67 -2.56
C ILE A 124 15.84 8.56 -3.50
N TYR A 125 15.44 7.99 -4.63
CA TYR A 125 14.50 8.62 -5.55
C TYR A 125 13.08 8.20 -5.21
N MET A 126 12.14 9.14 -5.28
CA MET A 126 10.72 8.86 -5.13
C MET A 126 9.93 9.61 -6.20
N THR A 127 8.97 8.94 -6.83
CA THR A 127 8.01 9.58 -7.71
C THR A 127 6.58 9.17 -7.39
N LEU A 128 5.69 10.14 -7.41
CA LEU A 128 4.27 10.00 -7.14
C LEU A 128 3.49 10.23 -8.42
N HIS A 129 2.63 9.29 -8.83
CA HIS A 129 1.88 9.35 -10.08
C HIS A 129 0.42 8.99 -9.87
N TRP A 130 -0.46 9.50 -10.73
CA TRP A 130 -1.74 8.84 -10.94
C TRP A 130 -1.49 7.57 -11.77
N LYS A 131 -2.12 6.45 -11.40
CA LYS A 131 -1.96 5.17 -12.11
C LYS A 131 -2.10 5.28 -13.63
N ASP A 132 -3.02 6.11 -14.08
CA ASP A 132 -3.38 6.28 -15.49
C ASP A 132 -2.84 7.60 -16.11
N ASP A 133 -1.92 8.31 -15.44
CA ASP A 133 -1.30 9.54 -15.94
C ASP A 133 0.21 9.33 -16.11
N PRO A 134 0.79 9.55 -17.30
CA PRO A 134 2.22 9.45 -17.50
C PRO A 134 3.02 10.56 -16.80
N LYS A 135 2.36 11.64 -16.35
CA LYS A 135 3.03 12.77 -15.71
C LYS A 135 3.07 12.59 -14.19
N PRO A 136 4.27 12.64 -13.56
CA PRO A 136 4.38 12.62 -12.11
C PRO A 136 3.70 13.84 -11.47
N LEU A 137 3.00 13.59 -10.37
CA LEU A 137 2.53 14.60 -9.45
C LEU A 137 3.68 15.25 -8.70
N LYS A 138 4.64 14.43 -8.25
CA LYS A 138 5.83 14.84 -7.51
C LYS A 138 7.00 13.93 -7.81
N GLN A 139 8.18 14.52 -7.84
CA GLN A 139 9.47 13.86 -8.00
C GLN A 139 10.39 14.41 -6.91
N ILE A 140 10.90 13.53 -6.04
CA ILE A 140 11.74 13.90 -4.89
C ILE A 140 13.01 13.06 -4.94
N CYS A 141 14.14 13.73 -4.79
CA CYS A 141 15.45 13.11 -4.62
C CYS A 141 15.93 13.40 -3.20
N LEU A 142 16.11 12.37 -2.38
CA LEU A 142 16.71 12.49 -1.04
C LEU A 142 18.18 12.11 -1.17
N VAL A 143 19.09 12.95 -0.69
CA VAL A 143 20.53 12.71 -0.75
C VAL A 143 21.16 12.97 0.62
N ASP A 144 22.21 12.23 0.99
CA ASP A 144 22.94 12.47 2.23
C ASP A 144 23.95 13.62 2.09
N ILE A 145 24.59 13.78 0.94
CA ILE A 145 25.55 14.85 0.62
C ILE A 145 24.98 15.88 -0.36
N GLU A 146 25.59 17.08 -0.36
CA GLU A 146 25.23 18.12 -1.32
C GLU A 146 25.50 17.66 -2.75
N THR A 147 24.47 17.77 -3.60
CA THR A 147 24.48 17.32 -5.00
C THR A 147 23.83 18.40 -5.86
N GLU A 148 24.31 18.59 -7.09
CA GLU A 148 23.70 19.53 -8.02
C GLU A 148 22.22 19.21 -8.24
N PRO A 149 21.31 20.18 -8.05
CA PRO A 149 19.89 19.92 -8.19
C PRO A 149 19.47 19.86 -9.66
N ASP A 150 18.74 18.80 -10.04
CA ASP A 150 17.98 18.78 -11.30
C ASP A 150 16.68 19.57 -11.11
N PRO A 151 16.38 20.58 -11.96
CA PRO A 151 15.18 21.42 -11.82
C PRO A 151 13.85 20.65 -11.92
N ARG A 152 13.86 19.41 -12.44
CA ARG A 152 12.68 18.53 -12.50
C ARG A 152 12.38 17.86 -11.17
N TRP A 153 13.35 17.82 -10.26
CA TRP A 153 13.27 17.12 -8.99
C TRP A 153 13.30 18.11 -7.82
N THR A 154 12.56 17.80 -6.77
CA THR A 154 12.79 18.43 -5.47
C THR A 154 13.91 17.67 -4.77
N THR A 155 15.12 18.21 -4.76
CA THR A 155 16.28 17.61 -4.08
C THR A 155 16.33 18.06 -2.63
N ILE A 156 16.42 17.11 -1.69
CA ILE A 156 16.49 17.36 -0.25
C ILE A 156 17.80 16.76 0.28
N VAL A 157 18.70 17.62 0.74
CA VAL A 157 19.96 17.22 1.37
C VAL A 157 19.71 16.92 2.85
N CYS A 158 20.01 15.69 3.26
CA CYS A 158 19.69 15.16 4.58
C CYS A 158 20.90 15.16 5.54
N GLY A 159 22.11 15.29 5.01
CA GLY A 159 23.37 15.38 5.77
C GLY A 159 23.94 14.04 6.24
N ASN A 160 23.12 12.99 6.33
CA ASN A 160 23.54 11.62 6.66
C ASN A 160 22.43 10.60 6.33
N GLN A 161 22.80 9.32 6.35
CA GLN A 161 21.89 8.19 6.10
C GLN A 161 20.68 8.16 7.05
N GLU A 162 20.87 8.43 8.34
CA GLU A 162 19.77 8.35 9.33
C GLU A 162 18.67 9.36 9.00
N ASN A 163 19.06 10.60 8.72
CA ASN A 163 18.15 11.67 8.30
C ASN A 163 17.53 11.38 6.94
N LEU A 164 18.27 10.78 6.02
CA LEU A 164 17.76 10.36 4.71
C LEU A 164 16.64 9.32 4.85
N LEU A 165 16.84 8.30 5.69
CA LEU A 165 15.81 7.31 5.99
C LEU A 165 14.61 7.92 6.73
N LYS A 166 14.86 8.82 7.70
CA LYS A 166 13.78 9.58 8.36
C LYS A 166 12.97 10.41 7.36
N ALA A 167 13.64 11.13 6.46
CA ALA A 167 12.99 11.92 5.41
C ALA A 167 12.13 11.03 4.49
N PHE A 168 12.64 9.87 4.09
CA PHE A 168 11.86 8.87 3.33
C PHE A 168 10.59 8.46 4.08
N THR A 169 10.69 8.11 5.37
CA THR A 169 9.52 7.72 6.16
C THR A 169 8.50 8.86 6.30
N LEU A 170 8.96 10.11 6.41
CA LEU A 170 8.08 11.29 6.46
C LEU A 170 7.37 11.52 5.13
N CYS A 171 8.08 11.43 4.01
CA CYS A 171 7.50 11.52 2.67
C CYS A 171 6.46 10.42 2.44
N TRP A 172 6.81 9.16 2.75
CA TRP A 172 5.88 8.04 2.65
C TRP A 172 4.61 8.28 3.47
N ARG A 173 4.76 8.69 4.75
CA ARG A 173 3.61 9.03 5.60
C ARG A 173 2.78 10.14 4.98
N ALA A 174 3.40 11.23 4.55
CA ALA A 174 2.66 12.33 3.94
C ALA A 174 1.85 11.88 2.72
N PHE A 175 2.44 11.06 1.84
CA PHE A 175 1.76 10.56 0.64
C PHE A 175 0.63 9.57 0.95
N ALA A 176 0.86 8.68 1.92
CA ALA A 176 -0.16 7.77 2.42
C ALA A 176 -1.36 8.51 3.04
N LEU A 177 -1.16 9.74 3.52
CA LEU A 177 -2.22 10.59 4.11
C LEU A 177 -2.91 11.52 3.10
N THR A 178 -2.27 11.78 1.96
CA THR A 178 -2.87 12.57 0.87
C THR A 178 -3.86 11.80 0.01
N SER A 179 -4.07 10.50 0.27
CA SER A 179 -5.13 9.67 -0.30
C SER A 179 -6.53 10.05 0.28
N LYS A 180 -6.89 11.34 0.22
CA LYS A 180 -8.20 11.86 0.62
C LYS A 180 -9.11 11.87 -0.60
N LEU A 181 -10.25 11.18 -0.47
CA LEU A 181 -11.31 11.00 -1.50
C LEU A 181 -11.03 9.86 -2.52
N GLY A 182 -11.29 8.62 -2.12
CA GLY A 182 -11.44 7.48 -3.04
C GLY A 182 -10.16 6.90 -3.62
N LEU A 183 -9.04 7.05 -2.91
CA LEU A 183 -7.69 6.78 -3.41
C LEU A 183 -7.15 5.47 -2.84
N THR A 184 -7.05 4.43 -3.66
CA THR A 184 -6.27 3.23 -3.33
C THR A 184 -4.79 3.54 -3.60
N ILE A 185 -3.89 3.33 -2.64
CA ILE A 185 -2.46 3.17 -2.96
C ILE A 185 -2.27 1.69 -3.23
N GLN A 186 -2.32 1.32 -4.51
CA GLN A 186 -1.99 -0.03 -4.92
C GLN A 186 -0.62 0.02 -5.57
N THR A 187 0.32 -0.72 -4.96
CA THR A 187 1.70 -0.97 -5.41
C THR A 187 2.74 0.04 -4.90
N MET A 188 3.50 -0.37 -3.87
CA MET A 188 4.87 0.07 -3.65
C MET A 188 5.77 -0.93 -4.37
N ILE A 189 6.27 -0.56 -5.56
CA ILE A 189 7.37 -1.29 -6.17
C ILE A 189 8.64 -0.58 -5.70
N GLY A 190 9.30 -1.16 -4.71
CA GLY A 190 10.73 -0.92 -4.52
C GLY A 190 11.43 -1.81 -5.51
N VAL A 191 11.97 -1.23 -6.59
CA VAL A 191 13.04 -1.93 -7.31
C VAL A 191 14.28 -1.67 -6.48
N SER A 192 14.95 -2.73 -6.11
CA SER A 192 16.23 -2.66 -5.45
C SER A 192 17.02 -3.76 -6.12
N LEU A 193 18.25 -3.49 -6.54
CA LEU A 193 19.14 -4.47 -7.20
C LEU A 193 19.61 -5.57 -6.23
N TRP A 194 18.76 -5.99 -5.28
CA TRP A 194 18.88 -7.23 -4.54
C TRP A 194 18.33 -8.36 -5.40
N LYS A 195 18.81 -9.58 -5.17
CA LYS A 195 18.44 -10.80 -5.92
C LYS A 195 16.94 -11.12 -6.01
N GLU A 196 16.06 -10.35 -5.36
CA GLU A 196 14.61 -10.41 -5.53
C GLU A 196 13.99 -9.00 -5.48
N PRO A 197 13.02 -8.66 -6.38
CA PRO A 197 12.24 -7.44 -6.24
C PRO A 197 11.44 -7.48 -4.93
N ILE A 198 11.65 -6.51 -4.04
CA ILE A 198 10.85 -6.36 -2.83
C ILE A 198 9.50 -5.74 -3.22
N ILE A 199 8.57 -6.58 -3.67
CA ILE A 199 7.16 -6.21 -3.78
C ILE A 199 6.56 -6.26 -2.37
N SER A 200 6.65 -5.14 -1.65
CA SER A 200 5.98 -5.03 -0.35
C SER A 200 4.51 -4.64 -0.57
N THR A 201 3.62 -5.63 -0.47
CA THR A 201 2.19 -5.37 -0.27
C THR A 201 1.89 -5.41 1.22
N PHE A 202 1.91 -4.25 1.88
CA PHE A 202 1.44 -4.18 3.26
C PHE A 202 -0.09 -4.12 3.27
N SER A 203 -0.74 -5.27 3.48
CA SER A 203 -2.13 -5.28 3.94
C SER A 203 -2.14 -4.97 5.44
N ASN A 204 -2.87 -3.92 5.85
CA ASN A 204 -3.01 -3.53 7.25
C ASN A 204 -3.53 -4.69 8.12
N GLY A 205 -2.60 -5.39 8.78
CA GLY A 205 -2.88 -6.18 9.97
C GLY A 205 -2.79 -5.24 11.18
N TYR A 206 -3.91 -4.68 11.61
CA TYR A 206 -3.95 -3.82 12.80
C TYR A 206 -3.58 -4.61 14.08
N GLY A 207 -2.33 -4.49 14.48
CA GLY A 207 -1.84 -4.76 15.83
C GLY A 207 -1.75 -3.46 16.60
N SER A 208 -2.69 -3.21 17.51
CA SER A 208 -2.49 -2.35 18.66
C SER A 208 -2.25 -3.26 19.87
N GLY A 209 -1.28 -2.87 20.71
CA GLY A 209 -0.96 -3.53 21.97
C GLY A 209 -2.08 -3.48 23.00
#